data_AF-A0A965AZ07-F1
#
_entry.id   AF-A0A965AZ07-F1
#
_cell.length_a   1.000
_cell.length_b   1.000
_cell.length_c   1.000
_cell.angle_alpha   90.00
_cell.angle_beta   90.00
_cell.angle_gamma   90.00
#
_symmetry.space_group_name_H-M   'P 1'
#
loop_
_entity.id
_entity.type
_entity.pdbx_description
1 polymer ?
#
loop_
_entity_poly.entity_id
_entity_poly.type
_entity_poly.pdbx_seq_one_letter_code
_entity_poly.pdbx_strand_id
1 'polypeptide(L)'
;KIAKDLFEIVYTEGGIPAEIVEARGMKQVTDTGAIEKAVDDIIAANPAQVEKAQANPKLAGWFVGQVMKATGGKANPKAVNDIVMSKLGL
;
A
#
# COMPACT_ATOMS: atom_id res chain seq x y z
N LYS A 1 -10.37 3.39 6.23
CA LYS A 1 -11.39 3.34 5.15
C LYS A 1 -12.12 2.00 5.17
N ILE A 2 -11.42 0.88 4.96
CA ILE A 2 -11.97 -0.50 4.98
C ILE A 2 -12.85 -0.82 6.19
N ALA A 3 -12.44 -0.48 7.41
CA ALA A 3 -13.24 -0.77 8.61
C ALA A 3 -14.59 -0.03 8.65
N LYS A 4 -14.68 1.16 8.04
CA LYS A 4 -15.90 1.96 8.00
C LYS A 4 -16.86 1.39 6.95
N ASP A 5 -16.33 1.01 5.80
CA ASP A 5 -17.08 0.39 4.70
C ASP A 5 -17.58 -1.02 5.10
N LEU A 6 -16.75 -1.80 5.83
CA LEU A 6 -17.14 -3.11 6.34
C LEU A 6 -18.28 -3.02 7.38
N PHE A 7 -18.20 -2.03 8.28
CA PHE A 7 -19.24 -1.80 9.27
C PHE A 7 -20.58 -1.48 8.59
N GLU A 8 -20.57 -0.62 7.56
CA GLU A 8 -21.76 -0.23 6.82
C GLU A 8 -22.43 -1.42 6.10
N ILE A 9 -21.63 -2.33 5.55
CA ILE A 9 -22.12 -3.55 4.87
C ILE A 9 -22.71 -4.54 5.86
N VAL A 10 -22.02 -4.82 6.97
CA VAL A 10 -22.54 -5.73 8.01
C VAL A 10 -23.84 -5.16 8.61
N TYR A 11 -23.92 -3.84 8.75
CA TYR A 11 -25.08 -3.16 9.32
C TYR A 11 -26.30 -3.15 8.38
N THR A 12 -26.10 -3.05 7.07
CA THR A 12 -27.19 -2.97 6.08
C THR A 12 -27.58 -4.33 5.49
N GLU A 13 -26.61 -5.19 5.21
CA GLU A 13 -26.83 -6.47 4.52
C GLU A 13 -26.80 -7.67 5.49
N GLY A 14 -26.28 -7.49 6.70
CA GLY A 14 -26.01 -8.58 7.63
C GLY A 14 -24.89 -9.50 7.13
N GLY A 15 -24.57 -10.54 7.90
CA GLY A 15 -23.53 -11.51 7.56
C GLY A 15 -22.31 -11.45 8.47
N ILE A 16 -21.43 -12.44 8.31
CA ILE A 16 -20.22 -12.56 9.13
C ILE A 16 -19.15 -11.61 8.57
N PRO A 17 -18.62 -10.66 9.37
CA PRO A 17 -17.64 -9.68 8.89
C PRO A 17 -16.43 -10.33 8.19
N ALA A 18 -15.97 -11.48 8.70
CA ALA A 18 -14.86 -12.22 8.13
C ALA A 18 -15.15 -12.73 6.69
N GLU A 19 -16.36 -13.21 6.43
CA GLU A 19 -16.78 -13.71 5.12
C GLU A 19 -16.94 -12.57 4.12
N ILE A 20 -17.48 -11.42 4.57
CA ILE A 20 -17.62 -10.22 3.73
C ILE A 20 -16.26 -9.66 3.33
N VAL A 21 -15.30 -9.69 4.25
CA VAL A 21 -13.91 -9.27 3.99
C VAL A 21 -13.26 -10.16 2.94
N GLU A 22 -13.49 -11.47 2.96
CA GLU A 22 -13.00 -12.38 1.90
C GLU A 22 -13.75 -12.22 0.59
N ALA A 23 -15.09 -12.25 0.62
CA ALA A 23 -15.94 -12.21 -0.57
C ALA A 23 -15.79 -10.91 -1.37
N ARG A 24 -15.56 -9.78 -0.69
CA ARG A 24 -15.34 -8.47 -1.33
C ARG A 24 -13.86 -8.10 -1.47
N GLY A 25 -12.93 -9.03 -1.18
CA GLY A 25 -11.49 -8.82 -1.33
C GLY A 25 -10.94 -7.67 -0.48
N MET A 26 -11.55 -7.42 0.68
CA MET A 26 -11.17 -6.36 1.61
C MET A 26 -10.05 -6.78 2.58
N LYS A 27 -9.49 -7.99 2.44
CA LYS A 27 -8.25 -8.35 3.12
C LYS A 27 -7.19 -7.34 2.73
N GLN A 28 -6.57 -6.70 3.72
CA GLN A 28 -5.31 -6.01 3.47
C GLN A 28 -4.36 -7.01 2.83
N VAL A 29 -3.82 -6.65 1.67
CA VAL A 29 -2.79 -7.46 1.03
C VAL A 29 -1.56 -7.36 1.92
N THR A 30 -1.36 -8.38 2.75
CA THR A 30 -0.16 -8.61 3.55
C THR A 30 0.92 -9.34 2.74
N ASP A 31 0.65 -9.61 1.46
CA ASP A 31 1.63 -10.19 0.56
C ASP A 31 2.70 -9.14 0.23
N THR A 32 3.68 -9.04 1.13
CA THR A 32 4.77 -8.09 1.06
C THR A 32 5.57 -8.27 -0.23
N GLY A 33 5.61 -9.48 -0.82
CA GLY A 33 6.31 -9.73 -2.07
C GLY A 33 5.76 -8.94 -3.26
N ALA A 34 4.43 -8.80 -3.37
CA ALA A 34 3.81 -7.99 -4.41
C ALA A 34 4.08 -6.48 -4.21
N ILE A 35 4.12 -6.03 -2.94
CA ILE A 35 4.43 -4.65 -2.59
C ILE A 35 5.90 -4.35 -2.88
N GLU A 36 6.81 -5.22 -2.46
CA GLU A 36 8.25 -5.10 -2.70
C GLU A 36 8.56 -5.03 -4.19
N LYS A 37 7.95 -5.90 -5.00
CA LYS A 37 8.12 -5.85 -6.45
C LYS A 37 7.63 -4.54 -7.05
N ALA A 38 6.46 -4.05 -6.63
CA ALA A 38 5.96 -2.76 -7.10
C ALA A 38 6.87 -1.59 -6.68
N VAL A 39 7.44 -1.65 -5.48
CA VAL A 39 8.43 -0.67 -5.00
C VAL A 39 9.68 -0.71 -5.88
N ASP A 40 10.23 -1.90 -6.13
CA ASP A 40 11.42 -2.09 -6.97
C ASP A 40 11.20 -1.56 -8.39
N ASP A 41 10.05 -1.88 -9.00
CA ASP A 41 9.68 -1.40 -10.34
C ASP A 41 9.59 0.14 -10.39
N ILE A 42 9.01 0.78 -9.36
CA ILE A 42 8.87 2.24 -9.29
C ILE A 42 10.22 2.90 -9.06
N ILE A 43 11.07 2.35 -8.20
CA ILE A 43 12.44 2.84 -7.94
C ILE A 43 13.26 2.75 -9.23
N ALA A 44 13.24 1.59 -9.89
CA ALA A 44 13.97 1.38 -11.14
C ALA A 44 13.46 2.28 -12.28
N ALA A 45 12.16 2.57 -12.33
CA ALA A 45 11.59 3.48 -13.32
C ALA A 45 11.87 4.97 -13.03
N ASN A 46 12.26 5.34 -11.81
CA ASN A 46 12.40 6.75 -11.39
C ASN A 46 13.75 7.03 -10.68
N PRO A 47 14.91 6.72 -11.29
CA PRO A 47 16.21 6.88 -10.63
C PRO A 47 16.49 8.33 -10.20
N ALA A 48 16.11 9.32 -11.01
CA ALA A 48 16.26 10.73 -10.67
C ALA A 48 15.44 11.15 -9.43
N GLN A 49 14.34 10.45 -9.14
CA GLN A 49 13.53 10.71 -7.97
C GLN A 49 14.09 10.02 -6.73
N VAL A 50 14.80 8.89 -6.91
CA VAL A 50 15.51 8.18 -5.84
C VAL A 50 16.62 9.07 -5.27
N GLU A 51 17.45 9.66 -6.13
CA GLU A 51 18.51 10.59 -5.70
C GLU A 51 17.94 11.77 -4.91
N LYS A 52 16.82 12.34 -5.37
CA LYS A 52 16.13 13.42 -4.66
C LYS A 52 15.56 12.97 -3.33
N ALA A 53 15.04 11.75 -3.24
CA ALA A 53 14.51 11.20 -1.99
C ALA A 53 15.63 10.90 -0.97
N GLN A 54 16.80 10.47 -1.44
CA GLN A 54 17.98 10.32 -0.59
C GLN A 54 18.48 11.67 -0.05
N ALA A 55 18.44 12.73 -0.87
CA ALA A 55 18.79 14.08 -0.43
C ALA A 55 17.70 14.74 0.45
N ASN A 56 16.43 14.37 0.27
CA ASN A 56 15.31 14.90 1.01
C ASN A 56 14.29 13.80 1.34
N PRO A 57 14.33 13.23 2.57
CA PRO A 57 13.47 12.14 3.00
C PRO A 57 11.97 12.42 2.86
N LYS A 58 11.53 13.69 2.80
CA LYS A 58 10.12 14.06 2.56
C LYS A 58 9.62 13.58 1.19
N LEU A 59 10.51 13.40 0.22
CA LEU A 59 10.16 12.91 -1.11
C LEU A 59 9.92 11.38 -1.14
N ALA A 60 10.31 10.64 -0.09
CA ALA A 60 9.96 9.22 0.04
C ALA A 60 8.42 9.00 0.04
N GLY A 61 7.65 9.98 0.56
CA GLY A 61 6.19 9.93 0.54
C GLY A 61 5.59 9.91 -0.88
N TRP A 62 6.32 10.39 -1.89
CA TRP A 62 5.89 10.29 -3.29
C TRP A 62 5.92 8.83 -3.78
N PHE A 63 6.97 8.08 -3.42
CA PHE A 63 7.09 6.65 -3.77
C PHE A 63 5.97 5.83 -3.10
N VAL A 64 5.66 6.12 -1.84
CA VAL A 64 4.53 5.51 -1.14
C VAL A 64 3.22 5.74 -1.91
N GLY A 65 2.99 6.95 -2.41
CA GLY A 65 1.83 7.26 -3.24
C GLY A 65 1.78 6.47 -4.55
N GLN A 66 2.92 6.32 -5.24
CA GLN A 66 2.99 5.53 -6.47
C GLN A 66 2.72 4.04 -6.24
N VAL A 67 3.29 3.47 -5.17
CA VAL A 67 3.09 2.05 -4.81
C VAL A 67 1.64 1.79 -4.40
N MET A 68 1.04 2.69 -3.62
CA MET A 68 -0.38 2.63 -3.26
C MET A 68 -1.27 2.68 -4.51
N LYS A 69 -0.90 3.45 -5.53
CA LYS A 69 -1.61 3.50 -6.81
C LYS A 69 -1.44 2.20 -7.61
N ALA A 70 -0.21 1.69 -7.71
CA ALA A 70 0.10 0.44 -8.43
C ALA A 70 -0.62 -0.78 -7.83
N THR A 71 -0.80 -0.80 -6.52
CA THR A 71 -1.53 -1.86 -5.80
C THR A 71 -3.04 -1.65 -5.76
N GLY A 72 -3.56 -0.61 -6.43
CA GLY A 72 -5.00 -0.30 -6.46
C GLY A 72 -5.57 0.08 -5.09
N GLY A 73 -4.74 0.62 -4.19
CA GLY A 73 -5.11 0.99 -2.82
C GLY A 73 -5.31 -0.19 -1.87
N LYS A 74 -4.95 -1.41 -2.28
CA LYS A 74 -5.12 -2.64 -1.48
C LYS A 74 -3.96 -2.89 -0.50
N ALA A 75 -2.82 -2.23 -0.71
CA ALA A 75 -1.66 -2.33 0.17
C ALA A 75 -1.85 -1.53 1.47
N ASN A 76 -1.21 -2.00 2.54
CA ASN A 76 -1.19 -1.27 3.80
C ASN A 76 -0.22 -0.07 3.70
N PRO A 77 -0.66 1.18 3.91
CA PRO A 77 0.19 2.36 3.79
C PRO A 77 1.44 2.33 4.68
N LYS A 78 1.34 1.75 5.88
CA LYS A 78 2.46 1.61 6.80
C LYS A 78 3.50 0.63 6.26
N ALA A 79 3.06 -0.55 5.82
CA ALA A 79 3.95 -1.55 5.24
C ALA A 79 4.64 -1.02 3.96
N VAL A 80 3.89 -0.32 3.10
CA VAL A 80 4.45 0.34 1.91
C VAL A 80 5.52 1.35 2.29
N ASN A 81 5.25 2.21 3.28
CA ASN A 81 6.21 3.21 3.73
C ASN A 81 7.49 2.56 4.28
N ASP A 82 7.36 1.53 5.12
CA ASP A 82 8.51 0.84 5.71
C ASP A 82 9.38 0.18 4.64
N ILE A 83 8.76 -0.48 3.64
CA ILE A 83 9.46 -1.08 2.50
C ILE A 83 10.14 -0.01 1.64
N VAL A 84 9.43 1.09 1.32
CA VAL A 84 9.98 2.19 0.52
C VAL A 84 11.20 2.80 1.20
N MET A 85 11.12 3.11 2.50
CA MET A 85 12.25 3.67 3.25
C MET A 85 13.44 2.70 3.24
N SER A 86 13.19 1.42 3.53
CA SER A 86 14.22 0.38 3.51
C SER A 86 14.90 0.25 2.15
N LYS A 87 14.14 0.27 1.05
CA LYS A 87 14.67 0.17 -0.32
C LYS A 87 15.42 1.43 -0.78
N LEU A 88 15.03 2.60 -0.29
CA LEU A 88 15.72 3.87 -0.56
C LEU A 88 16.98 4.06 0.31
N GLY A 89 17.16 3.24 1.35
CA GLY A 89 18.27 3.31 2.29
C GLY A 89 18.12 4.42 3.35
N LEU A 90 16.88 4.73 3.73
CA LEU A 90 16.51 5.77 4.71
C LEU A 90 16.08 5.17 6.06
#